data_AF-A0A0A9DES1-F1
#
_entry.id   AF-A0A0A9DES1-F1
#
_cell.length_a   1.000
_cell.length_b   1.000
_cell.length_c   1.000
_cell.angle_alpha   90.00
_cell.angle_beta   90.00
_cell.angle_gamma   90.00
#
_symmetry.space_group_name_H-M   'P 1'
#
loop_
_entity.id
_entity.type
_entity.pdbx_description
1 polymer ?
#
loop_
_entity_poly.entity_id
_entity_poly.type
_entity_poly.pdbx_seq_one_letter_code
_entity_poly.pdbx_strand_id
1 'polypeptide(L)'
;MKDRERGVVWEESIIFLPPAIKMVFLSATMSNATEFAEWICNLHKQPCHVVYTDFRPTPLQHYVFPIGGSGLYLVVDENGQFREDNFVKLQDTFAKPNNQLDGRKGGGAKASGRIAKGGSASGNSDIYRIVKMIMERKFQPVIIFSFSRRECEHHAMSMSKLDFNTEEEKDCIEQVFNNAINCLKEEDRGLPAIELMLPLLKRGIAVHHSGLLPIIKEVVELLFQEGLVKALFATETVIFILVPLNLILVFIPSHVV
;
A
#
# COMPACT_ATOMS: atom_id res chain seq x y z
N MET A 1 6.93 -6.38 -19.82
CA MET A 1 7.31 -7.70 -20.37
C MET A 1 7.36 -8.82 -19.33
N LYS A 2 7.76 -8.61 -18.08
CA LYS A 2 7.88 -9.71 -17.08
C LYS A 2 6.54 -10.37 -16.66
N ASP A 3 5.41 -9.74 -16.95
CA ASP A 3 4.09 -10.32 -16.70
C ASP A 3 3.82 -11.47 -17.67
N ARG A 4 3.52 -12.68 -17.19
CA ARG A 4 3.37 -13.87 -18.02
C ARG A 4 2.21 -13.77 -19.02
N GLU A 5 1.13 -13.10 -18.64
CA GLU A 5 -0.10 -13.04 -19.44
C GLU A 5 -0.10 -11.82 -20.37
N ARG A 6 0.42 -10.68 -19.89
CA ARG A 6 0.40 -9.39 -20.61
C ARG A 6 1.73 -9.06 -21.27
N GLY A 7 2.81 -9.78 -20.92
CA GLY A 7 4.16 -9.53 -21.42
C GLY A 7 4.31 -9.81 -22.91
N VAL A 8 3.67 -10.87 -23.39
CA VAL A 8 3.70 -11.30 -24.80
C VAL A 8 3.20 -10.19 -25.73
N VAL A 9 2.14 -9.47 -25.34
CA VAL A 9 1.58 -8.36 -26.12
C VAL A 9 2.62 -7.27 -26.38
N TRP A 10 3.49 -6.98 -25.40
CA TRP A 10 4.56 -5.99 -25.56
C TRP A 10 5.63 -6.47 -26.53
N GLU A 11 6.04 -7.74 -26.44
CA GLU A 11 7.06 -8.31 -27.33
C GLU A 11 6.55 -8.36 -28.77
N GLU A 12 5.35 -8.89 -29.00
CA GLU A 12 4.74 -8.96 -30.33
C GLU A 12 4.55 -7.57 -30.95
N SER A 13 4.06 -6.60 -30.16
CA SER A 13 3.89 -5.22 -30.64
C SER A 13 5.20 -4.59 -31.11
N ILE A 14 6.32 -4.90 -30.44
CA ILE A 14 7.64 -4.42 -30.83
C ILE A 14 8.15 -5.18 -32.06
N ILE A 15 7.94 -6.50 -32.14
CA ILE A 15 8.37 -7.33 -33.29
C ILE A 15 7.67 -6.89 -34.58
N PHE A 16 6.38 -6.62 -34.53
CA PHE A 16 5.60 -6.22 -35.71
C PHE A 16 5.66 -4.73 -36.03
N LEU A 17 6.37 -3.93 -35.23
CA LEU A 17 6.51 -2.50 -35.48
C LEU A 17 7.32 -2.25 -36.76
N PRO A 18 6.89 -1.34 -37.66
CA PRO A 18 7.67 -0.99 -38.84
C PRO A 18 9.08 -0.47 -38.48
N PRO A 19 10.16 -0.93 -39.16
CA PRO A 19 11.54 -0.56 -38.82
C PRO A 19 11.83 0.94 -38.94
N ALA A 20 11.02 1.72 -39.64
CA ALA A 20 11.21 3.17 -39.78
C ALA A 20 10.88 3.95 -38.48
N ILE A 21 10.14 3.35 -37.54
CA ILE A 21 9.65 4.02 -36.34
C ILE A 21 10.74 4.06 -35.27
N LYS A 22 10.96 5.24 -34.68
CA LYS A 22 11.81 5.42 -33.51
C LYS A 22 11.01 5.14 -32.24
N MET A 23 11.61 4.38 -31.32
CA MET A 23 11.00 3.98 -30.06
C MET A 23 11.63 4.74 -28.90
N VAL A 24 10.81 5.03 -27.89
CA VAL A 24 11.26 5.54 -26.59
C VAL A 24 10.74 4.56 -25.53
N PHE A 25 11.65 4.05 -24.69
CA PHE A 25 11.32 3.10 -23.63
C PHE A 25 11.48 3.77 -22.27
N LEU A 26 10.42 3.75 -21.47
CA LEU A 26 10.44 4.20 -20.08
C LEU A 26 10.24 2.98 -19.18
N SER A 27 11.19 2.73 -18.28
CA SER A 27 11.16 1.57 -17.39
C SER A 27 11.67 1.96 -16.01
N ALA A 28 11.24 1.21 -14.99
CA ALA A 28 11.94 1.17 -13.70
C ALA A 28 13.36 0.60 -13.86
N THR A 29 14.17 0.71 -12.80
CA THR A 29 15.55 0.19 -12.79
C THR A 29 15.58 -1.31 -13.09
N MET A 30 16.37 -1.68 -14.10
CA MET A 30 16.52 -3.05 -14.58
C MET A 30 17.99 -3.38 -14.74
N SER A 31 18.42 -4.51 -14.16
CA SER A 31 19.81 -4.99 -14.26
C SER A 31 20.22 -5.40 -15.67
N ASN A 32 19.25 -5.81 -16.52
CA ASN A 32 19.48 -6.32 -17.87
C ASN A 32 19.08 -5.32 -18.98
N ALA A 33 19.17 -4.01 -18.70
CA ALA A 33 18.79 -2.98 -19.67
C ALA A 33 19.60 -3.03 -20.98
N THR A 34 20.88 -3.41 -20.91
CA THR A 34 21.75 -3.55 -22.08
C THR A 34 21.31 -4.70 -22.99
N GLU A 35 20.99 -5.87 -22.43
CA GLU A 35 20.50 -7.02 -23.19
C GLU A 35 19.20 -6.68 -23.95
N PHE A 36 18.31 -5.92 -23.30
CA PHE A 36 17.10 -5.42 -23.94
C PHE A 36 17.41 -4.50 -25.13
N ALA A 37 18.33 -3.55 -24.97
CA ALA A 37 18.72 -2.66 -26.06
C ALA A 37 19.42 -3.39 -27.21
N GLU A 38 20.22 -4.41 -26.93
CA GLU A 38 20.84 -5.28 -27.94
C GLU A 38 19.79 -6.04 -28.75
N TRP A 39 18.78 -6.59 -28.07
CA TRP A 39 17.64 -7.24 -28.73
C TRP A 39 16.90 -6.27 -29.68
N ILE A 40 16.60 -5.05 -29.22
CA ILE A 40 15.98 -4.01 -30.07
C ILE A 40 16.87 -3.66 -31.27
N CYS A 41 18.18 -3.46 -31.04
CA CYS A 41 19.14 -3.16 -32.11
C CYS A 41 19.17 -4.27 -33.17
N ASN A 42 19.17 -5.53 -32.73
CA ASN A 42 19.21 -6.67 -33.64
C ASN A 42 17.90 -6.84 -34.41
N LEU A 43 16.76 -6.62 -33.76
CA LEU A 43 15.43 -6.78 -34.35
C LEU A 43 15.12 -5.69 -35.40
N HIS A 44 15.32 -4.42 -35.05
CA HIS A 44 14.93 -3.29 -35.90
C HIS A 44 16.07 -2.74 -36.77
N LYS A 45 17.30 -3.23 -36.58
CA LYS A 45 18.53 -2.75 -37.27
C LYS A 45 18.73 -1.24 -37.09
N GLN A 46 18.47 -0.74 -35.89
CA GLN A 46 18.65 0.67 -35.51
C GLN A 46 19.36 0.80 -34.16
N PRO A 47 20.14 1.87 -33.93
CA PRO A 47 20.74 2.12 -32.63
C PRO A 47 19.68 2.29 -31.54
N CYS A 48 19.88 1.62 -30.40
CA CYS A 48 19.08 1.78 -29.17
C CYS A 48 20.02 2.18 -28.04
N HIS A 49 19.84 3.39 -27.50
CA HIS A 49 20.68 3.92 -26.43
C HIS A 49 20.07 3.60 -25.06
N VAL A 50 20.92 3.17 -24.12
CA VAL A 50 20.53 2.97 -22.72
C VAL A 50 20.95 4.17 -21.90
N VAL A 51 19.99 4.82 -21.25
CA VAL A 51 20.24 5.83 -20.23
C VAL A 51 19.81 5.23 -18.89
N TYR A 52 20.78 4.96 -18.03
CA TYR A 52 20.58 4.29 -16.74
C TYR A 52 20.93 5.21 -15.58
N THR A 53 20.18 5.14 -14.49
CA THR A 53 20.49 5.84 -13.25
C THR A 53 19.92 5.11 -12.04
N ASP A 54 20.72 5.01 -10.97
CA ASP A 54 20.27 4.61 -9.63
C ASP A 54 19.93 5.82 -8.75
N PHE A 55 20.00 7.04 -9.31
CA PHE A 55 19.71 8.26 -8.57
C PHE A 55 18.24 8.26 -8.13
N ARG A 56 18.06 8.34 -6.81
CA ARG A 56 16.75 8.49 -6.20
C ARG A 56 16.61 9.92 -5.64
N PRO A 57 15.69 10.74 -6.17
CA PRO A 57 15.51 12.12 -5.72
C PRO A 57 15.10 12.26 -4.25
N THR A 58 14.33 11.30 -3.73
CA THR A 58 13.89 11.26 -2.32
C THR A 58 14.50 10.04 -1.63
N PRO A 59 15.53 10.24 -0.78
CA PRO A 59 16.12 9.16 0.00
C PRO A 59 15.08 8.40 0.81
N LEU A 60 15.24 7.08 0.94
CA LEU A 60 14.31 6.23 1.67
C LEU A 60 14.93 5.76 2.99
N GLN A 61 14.10 5.68 4.01
CA GLN A 61 14.42 5.02 5.27
C GLN A 61 13.49 3.82 5.42
N HIS A 62 14.06 2.65 5.73
CA HIS A 62 13.31 1.41 5.87
C HIS A 62 13.14 1.07 7.34
N TYR A 63 11.89 0.96 7.77
CA TYR A 63 11.52 0.56 9.13
C TYR A 63 10.82 -0.79 9.14
N VAL A 64 11.00 -1.54 10.22
CA VAL A 64 10.27 -2.78 10.49
C VAL A 64 9.46 -2.64 11.78
N PHE A 65 8.20 -3.07 11.73
CA PHE A 65 7.31 -3.17 12.89
C PHE A 65 7.03 -4.66 13.17
N PRO A 66 7.56 -5.25 14.26
CA PRO A 66 7.25 -6.63 14.62
C PRO A 66 5.81 -6.74 15.14
N ILE A 67 5.10 -7.81 14.75
CA ILE A 67 3.72 -8.08 15.21
C ILE A 67 3.72 -8.24 16.74
N GLY A 68 2.82 -7.55 17.42
CA GLY A 68 2.77 -7.51 18.89
C GLY A 68 3.90 -6.69 19.55
N GLY A 69 4.79 -6.09 18.78
CA GLY A 69 5.81 -5.17 19.27
C GLY A 69 5.26 -3.77 19.56
N SER A 70 6.08 -2.95 20.19
CA SER A 70 5.72 -1.57 20.59
C SER A 70 6.45 -0.48 19.82
N GLY A 71 7.35 -0.82 18.88
CA GLY A 71 8.22 0.16 18.24
C GLY A 71 8.59 -0.15 16.79
N LEU A 72 8.95 0.90 16.06
CA LEU A 72 9.58 0.83 14.73
C LEU A 72 11.09 0.71 14.86
N TYR A 73 11.68 -0.19 14.08
CA TYR A 73 13.12 -0.40 14.01
C TYR A 73 13.64 0.08 12.66
N LEU A 74 14.50 1.11 12.65
CA LEU A 74 15.19 1.54 11.43
C LEU A 74 16.21 0.48 11.02
N VAL A 75 15.98 -0.20 9.91
CA VAL A 75 16.87 -1.27 9.40
C VAL A 75 17.78 -0.80 8.28
N VAL A 76 17.35 0.18 7.47
CA VAL A 76 18.19 0.81 6.44
C VAL A 76 17.94 2.32 6.49
N ASP A 77 19.00 3.10 6.57
CA ASP A 77 18.91 4.57 6.61
C ASP A 77 18.87 5.21 5.21
N GLU A 78 18.75 6.54 5.19
CA GLU A 78 18.70 7.36 3.97
C GLU A 78 19.94 7.27 3.08
N ASN A 79 21.07 6.79 3.61
CA ASN A 79 22.30 6.57 2.87
C ASN A 79 22.40 5.12 2.35
N GLY A 80 21.35 4.31 2.53
CA GLY A 80 21.34 2.90 2.15
C GLY A 80 22.15 2.02 3.09
N GLN A 81 22.56 2.50 4.27
CA GLN A 81 23.36 1.71 5.22
C GLN A 81 22.45 0.83 6.09
N PHE A 82 22.78 -0.46 6.12
CA PHE A 82 22.08 -1.43 6.96
C PHE A 82 22.47 -1.27 8.44
N ARG A 83 21.48 -1.23 9.33
CA ARG A 83 21.65 -1.04 10.77
C ARG A 83 21.53 -2.38 11.50
N GLU A 84 22.63 -3.12 11.55
CA GLU A 84 22.70 -4.45 12.15
C GLU A 84 22.26 -4.48 13.62
N ASP A 85 22.68 -3.50 14.43
CA ASP A 85 22.27 -3.38 15.84
C ASP A 85 20.75 -3.35 16.04
N ASN A 86 20.03 -2.65 15.15
CA ASN A 86 18.58 -2.54 15.21
C ASN A 86 17.92 -3.83 14.73
N PHE A 87 18.53 -4.50 13.75
CA PHE A 87 18.05 -5.79 13.26
C PHE A 87 18.21 -6.91 14.31
N VAL A 88 19.31 -6.94 15.06
CA VAL A 88 19.48 -7.89 16.17
C VAL A 88 18.43 -7.63 17.26
N LYS A 89 18.21 -6.37 17.66
CA LYS A 89 17.14 -6.03 18.62
C LYS A 89 15.74 -6.42 18.13
N LEU A 90 15.50 -6.30 16.82
CA LEU A 90 14.27 -6.75 16.18
C LEU A 90 14.13 -8.28 16.29
N GLN A 91 15.20 -9.05 16.02
CA GLN A 91 15.20 -10.52 16.17
C GLN A 91 14.88 -10.96 17.60
N ASP A 92 15.45 -10.28 18.61
CA ASP A 92 15.17 -10.55 20.02
C ASP A 92 13.69 -10.37 20.40
N THR A 93 12.97 -9.53 19.65
CA THR A 93 11.52 -9.30 19.85
C THR A 93 10.69 -10.50 19.39
N PHE A 94 11.15 -11.21 18.35
CA PHE A 94 10.52 -12.46 17.90
C PHE A 94 10.89 -13.66 18.77
N ALA A 95 12.10 -13.66 19.36
CA ALA A 95 12.60 -14.78 20.15
C ALA A 95 11.97 -14.90 21.55
N LYS A 96 11.30 -13.86 22.05
CA LYS A 96 10.56 -13.91 23.31
C LYS A 96 9.17 -14.50 23.05
N PRO A 97 8.89 -15.76 23.44
CA PRO A 97 7.53 -16.25 23.43
C PRO A 97 6.74 -15.38 24.41
N ASN A 98 5.51 -15.06 24.05
CA ASN A 98 4.60 -14.22 24.82
C ASN A 98 4.15 -14.96 26.11
N ASN A 99 5.08 -15.21 27.05
CA ASN A 99 4.82 -15.76 28.38
C ASN A 99 4.46 -14.63 29.36
N GLN A 100 3.43 -13.85 29.02
CA GLN A 100 2.75 -12.99 29.98
C GLN A 100 1.29 -13.41 30.10
N LEU A 101 1.08 -14.61 30.66
CA LEU A 101 -0.14 -14.96 31.36
C LEU A 101 0.23 -15.52 32.74
N ASP A 102 -0.31 -14.84 33.75
CA ASP A 102 -0.65 -15.30 35.10
C ASP A 102 0.45 -15.53 36.15
N GLY A 103 0.79 -14.43 36.83
CA GLY A 103 1.40 -14.42 38.16
C GLY A 103 0.47 -13.90 39.26
N ARG A 104 -0.74 -14.45 39.45
CA ARG A 104 -1.56 -14.24 40.66
C ARG A 104 -2.31 -15.51 41.12
N LYS A 105 -1.76 -16.12 42.17
CA LYS A 105 -2.36 -16.95 43.25
C LYS A 105 -3.73 -17.63 43.02
N GLY A 106 -3.72 -18.97 43.15
CA GLY A 106 -4.49 -19.67 44.18
C GLY A 106 -5.74 -20.46 43.77
N GLY A 107 -5.67 -21.80 43.92
CA GLY A 107 -6.77 -22.62 44.47
C GLY A 107 -7.78 -23.27 43.51
N GLY A 108 -7.60 -24.58 43.27
CA GLY A 108 -8.65 -25.60 43.39
C GLY A 108 -9.75 -25.76 42.32
N ALA A 109 -9.85 -27.02 41.83
CA ALA A 109 -11.04 -27.74 41.34
C ALA A 109 -11.37 -27.77 39.82
N LYS A 110 -11.12 -28.96 39.25
CA LYS A 110 -11.81 -29.72 38.17
C LYS A 110 -12.83 -29.00 37.26
N ALA A 111 -12.61 -29.05 35.94
CA ALA A 111 -13.64 -29.49 34.96
C ALA A 111 -13.08 -29.62 33.52
N SER A 112 -13.35 -30.79 32.93
CA SER A 112 -13.71 -31.09 31.53
C SER A 112 -13.06 -30.33 30.36
N GLY A 113 -12.46 -31.12 29.46
CA GLY A 113 -11.83 -30.67 28.24
C GLY A 113 -12.74 -29.89 27.28
N ARG A 114 -12.20 -28.78 26.78
CA ARG A 114 -12.48 -28.25 25.45
C ARG A 114 -11.15 -27.82 24.85
N ILE A 115 -10.76 -28.48 23.78
CA ILE A 115 -9.65 -28.08 22.91
C ILE A 115 -10.05 -26.74 22.28
N ALA A 116 -9.59 -25.64 22.85
CA ALA A 116 -9.72 -24.32 22.27
C ALA A 116 -8.64 -24.16 21.19
N LYS A 117 -9.00 -24.58 19.98
CA LYS A 117 -8.33 -24.23 18.74
C LYS A 117 -8.67 -22.76 18.45
N GLY A 118 -7.67 -21.88 18.38
CA GLY A 118 -7.85 -20.54 17.83
C GLY A 118 -7.06 -19.44 18.55
N GLY A 119 -5.81 -19.23 18.13
CA GLY A 119 -5.14 -17.95 18.34
C GLY A 119 -5.91 -16.87 17.60
N SER A 120 -6.45 -15.89 18.33
CA SER A 120 -7.32 -14.85 17.79
C SER A 120 -6.84 -13.47 18.25
N ALA A 121 -6.87 -12.52 17.30
CA ALA A 121 -7.17 -11.09 17.52
C ALA A 121 -6.06 -10.06 17.84
N SER A 122 -4.76 -10.29 17.59
CA SER A 122 -3.75 -9.22 17.81
C SER A 122 -3.42 -8.35 16.57
N GLY A 123 -3.46 -8.90 15.36
CA GLY A 123 -2.95 -8.22 14.14
C GLY A 123 -3.73 -6.96 13.73
N ASN A 124 -5.05 -6.92 13.95
CA ASN A 124 -5.88 -5.74 13.66
C ASN A 124 -5.51 -4.53 14.53
N SER A 125 -4.97 -4.76 15.73
CA SER A 125 -4.57 -3.66 16.63
C SER A 125 -3.27 -2.99 16.20
N ASP A 126 -2.39 -3.73 15.51
CA ASP A 126 -1.06 -3.23 15.14
C ASP A 126 -1.11 -2.25 13.97
N ILE A 127 -1.90 -2.53 12.93
CA ILE A 127 -2.11 -1.60 11.82
C ILE A 127 -2.73 -0.29 12.33
N TYR A 128 -3.72 -0.39 13.23
CA TYR A 128 -4.30 0.78 13.87
C TYR A 128 -3.25 1.61 14.62
N ARG A 129 -2.37 0.97 15.39
CA ARG A 129 -1.28 1.65 16.10
C ARG A 129 -0.30 2.31 15.13
N ILE A 130 0.06 1.64 14.04
CA ILE A 130 0.97 2.18 13.02
C ILE A 130 0.36 3.41 12.36
N VAL A 131 -0.87 3.32 11.85
CA VAL A 131 -1.56 4.45 11.20
C VAL A 131 -1.71 5.61 12.17
N LYS A 132 -2.17 5.35 13.41
CA LYS A 132 -2.30 6.37 14.44
C LYS A 132 -0.96 7.08 14.71
N MET A 133 0.12 6.32 14.88
CA MET A 133 1.45 6.88 15.13
C MET A 133 1.97 7.71 13.93
N ILE A 134 1.75 7.26 12.69
CA ILE A 134 2.12 8.00 11.47
C ILE A 134 1.42 9.36 11.44
N MET A 135 0.12 9.38 11.77
CA MET A 135 -0.68 10.59 11.80
C MET A 135 -0.26 11.54 12.90
N GLU A 136 -0.05 11.04 14.13
CA GLU A 136 0.42 11.83 15.28
C GLU A 136 1.80 12.45 15.03
N ARG A 137 2.68 11.75 14.30
CA ARG A 137 4.02 12.24 13.91
C ARG A 137 4.00 13.13 12.67
N LYS A 138 2.83 13.40 12.08
CA LYS A 138 2.67 14.20 10.85
C LYS A 138 3.47 13.64 9.66
N PHE A 139 3.55 12.32 9.54
CA PHE A 139 4.16 11.64 8.40
C PHE A 139 3.16 11.26 7.30
N GLN A 140 1.96 11.85 7.35
CA GLN A 140 0.95 11.73 6.31
C GLN A 140 1.36 12.52 5.04
N PRO A 141 0.98 12.05 3.83
CA PRO A 141 0.10 10.92 3.56
C PRO A 141 0.78 9.54 3.68
N VAL A 142 -0.02 8.49 3.87
CA VAL A 142 0.44 7.09 3.92
C VAL A 142 -0.37 6.18 3.00
N ILE A 143 0.32 5.29 2.28
CA ILE A 143 -0.31 4.16 1.57
C ILE A 143 -0.01 2.87 2.34
N ILE A 144 -1.07 2.14 2.66
CA ILE A 144 -1.03 0.84 3.31
C ILE A 144 -1.36 -0.22 2.28
N PHE A 145 -0.36 -1.02 1.90
CA PHE A 145 -0.52 -2.11 0.94
C PHE A 145 -1.05 -3.37 1.61
N SER A 146 -2.13 -3.91 1.04
CA SER A 146 -2.63 -5.25 1.32
C SER A 146 -2.75 -6.03 0.02
N PHE A 147 -2.54 -7.35 0.09
CA PHE A 147 -2.51 -8.21 -1.10
C PHE A 147 -3.91 -8.56 -1.62
N SER A 148 -4.94 -8.47 -0.78
CA SER A 148 -6.32 -8.74 -1.18
C SER A 148 -7.24 -7.52 -1.03
N ARG A 149 -8.20 -7.41 -1.95
CA ARG A 149 -9.26 -6.38 -1.92
C ARG A 149 -10.01 -6.39 -0.58
N ARG A 150 -10.32 -7.59 -0.10
CA ARG A 150 -11.03 -7.81 1.17
C ARG A 150 -10.24 -7.30 2.38
N GLU A 151 -8.91 -7.50 2.39
CA GLU A 151 -8.06 -6.99 3.47
C GLU A 151 -7.96 -5.47 3.45
N CYS A 152 -7.88 -4.85 2.26
CA CYS A 152 -7.91 -3.38 2.16
C CYS A 152 -9.16 -2.80 2.81
N GLU A 153 -10.34 -3.31 2.44
CA GLU A 153 -11.62 -2.87 3.01
C GLU A 153 -11.70 -3.12 4.51
N HIS A 154 -11.31 -4.33 4.96
CA HIS A 154 -11.33 -4.69 6.38
C HIS A 154 -10.42 -3.79 7.23
N HIS A 155 -9.20 -3.52 6.76
CA HIS A 155 -8.27 -2.64 7.47
C HIS A 155 -8.76 -1.20 7.49
N ALA A 156 -9.28 -0.67 6.38
CA ALA A 156 -9.89 0.66 6.36
C ALA A 156 -11.05 0.78 7.35
N MET A 157 -11.97 -0.20 7.37
CA MET A 157 -13.10 -0.22 8.31
C MET A 157 -12.66 -0.32 9.78
N SER A 158 -11.54 -0.99 10.06
CA SER A 158 -10.98 -1.08 11.40
C SER A 158 -10.42 0.26 11.92
N MET A 159 -10.23 1.26 11.03
CA MET A 159 -9.85 2.62 11.40
C MET A 159 -11.05 3.49 11.80
N SER A 160 -12.25 2.94 11.98
CA SER A 160 -13.50 3.68 12.23
C SER A 160 -13.47 4.70 13.37
N LYS A 161 -12.53 4.60 14.31
CA LYS A 161 -12.34 5.52 15.45
C LYS A 161 -11.43 6.71 15.16
N LEU A 162 -10.81 6.75 13.99
CA LEU A 162 -9.89 7.81 13.58
C LEU A 162 -10.59 8.74 12.60
N ASP A 163 -10.39 10.04 12.80
CA ASP A 163 -10.84 11.10 11.92
C ASP A 163 -9.68 12.07 11.76
N PHE A 164 -9.23 12.26 10.52
CA PHE A 164 -8.03 13.02 10.22
C PHE A 164 -8.33 14.34 9.53
N ASN A 165 -9.60 14.64 9.25
CA ASN A 165 -9.99 15.81 8.49
C ASN A 165 -10.72 16.85 9.33
N THR A 166 -10.53 18.12 8.99
CA THR A 166 -11.32 19.22 9.55
C THR A 166 -12.72 19.26 8.93
N GLU A 167 -13.63 20.05 9.51
CA GLU A 167 -14.97 20.22 8.94
C GLU A 167 -14.91 20.89 7.56
N GLU A 168 -13.97 21.82 7.34
CA GLU A 168 -13.77 22.45 6.04
C GLU A 168 -13.27 21.46 4.98
N GLU A 169 -12.34 20.56 5.34
CA GLU A 169 -11.88 19.50 4.45
C GLU A 169 -13.02 18.51 4.14
N LYS A 170 -13.86 18.19 5.12
CA LYS A 170 -15.04 17.33 4.96
C LYS A 170 -16.05 17.92 3.97
N ASP A 171 -16.32 19.21 4.05
CA ASP A 171 -17.23 19.90 3.14
C ASP A 171 -16.67 19.93 1.71
N CYS A 172 -15.37 20.18 1.56
CA CYS A 172 -14.69 20.13 0.27
C CYS A 172 -14.78 18.73 -0.36
N ILE A 173 -14.50 17.68 0.41
CA ILE A 173 -14.60 16.28 -0.02
C ILE A 173 -16.01 15.94 -0.47
N GLU A 174 -17.02 16.35 0.30
CA GLU A 174 -18.41 16.09 -0.01
C GLU A 174 -18.85 16.79 -1.31
N GLN A 175 -18.40 18.03 -1.54
CA GLN A 175 -18.65 18.74 -2.79
C GLN A 175 -18.02 18.03 -4.00
N VAL A 176 -16.73 17.68 -3.91
CA VAL A 176 -16.01 16.96 -4.98
C VAL A 176 -16.67 15.61 -5.27
N PHE A 177 -16.99 14.85 -4.22
CA PHE A 177 -17.63 13.55 -4.34
C PHE A 177 -19.01 13.66 -5.00
N ASN A 178 -19.87 14.55 -4.52
CA ASN A 178 -21.21 14.74 -5.08
C ASN A 178 -21.15 15.21 -6.54
N ASN A 179 -20.22 16.09 -6.90
CA ASN A 179 -20.03 16.51 -8.29
C ASN A 179 -19.67 15.34 -9.20
N ALA A 180 -18.81 14.42 -8.75
CA ALA A 180 -18.47 13.22 -9.51
C ALA A 180 -19.68 12.26 -9.61
N ILE A 181 -20.36 11.98 -8.50
CA ILE A 181 -21.51 11.05 -8.50
C ILE A 181 -22.70 11.59 -9.32
N ASN A 182 -22.84 12.91 -9.44
CA ASN A 182 -23.86 13.52 -10.29
C ASN A 182 -23.69 13.23 -11.79
N CYS A 183 -22.50 12.81 -12.23
CA CYS A 183 -22.27 12.33 -13.60
C CYS A 183 -22.88 10.94 -13.86
N LEU A 184 -23.22 10.19 -12.81
CA LEU A 184 -23.90 8.91 -12.92
C LEU A 184 -25.41 9.09 -13.08
N LYS A 185 -26.06 8.09 -13.67
CA LYS A 185 -27.52 7.99 -13.69
C LYS A 185 -28.06 7.89 -12.27
N GLU A 186 -29.25 8.43 -12.05
CA GLU A 186 -29.87 8.48 -10.72
C GLU A 186 -30.02 7.10 -10.05
N GLU A 187 -30.31 6.06 -10.84
CA GLU A 187 -30.38 4.65 -10.41
C GLU A 187 -29.06 4.10 -9.85
N ASP A 188 -27.92 4.59 -10.34
CA ASP A 188 -26.59 4.13 -9.94
C ASP A 188 -26.06 4.86 -8.70
N ARG A 189 -26.63 6.01 -8.33
CA ARG A 189 -26.12 6.86 -7.23
C ARG A 189 -26.30 6.22 -5.85
N GLY A 190 -27.33 5.38 -5.69
CA GLY A 190 -27.64 4.65 -4.46
C GLY A 190 -26.93 3.30 -4.32
N LEU A 191 -25.90 3.02 -5.11
CA LEU A 191 -25.15 1.78 -4.98
C LEU A 191 -24.43 1.73 -3.62
N PRO A 192 -24.47 0.60 -2.89
CA PRO A 192 -23.84 0.48 -1.56
C PRO A 192 -22.34 0.83 -1.56
N ALA A 193 -21.64 0.54 -2.66
CA ALA A 193 -20.24 0.88 -2.81
C ALA A 193 -19.98 2.40 -2.79
N ILE A 194 -20.92 3.22 -3.28
CA ILE A 194 -20.83 4.68 -3.27
C ILE A 194 -21.15 5.21 -1.87
N GLU A 195 -22.24 4.71 -1.28
CA GLU A 195 -22.69 5.14 0.06
C GLU A 195 -21.65 4.86 1.15
N LEU A 196 -20.96 3.72 1.08
CA LEU A 196 -19.93 3.36 2.05
C LEU A 196 -18.64 4.17 1.91
N MET A 197 -18.37 4.75 0.74
CA MET A 197 -17.14 5.47 0.47
C MET A 197 -17.12 6.89 1.04
N LEU A 198 -18.21 7.64 0.92
CA LEU A 198 -18.25 9.04 1.38
C LEU A 198 -17.91 9.18 2.89
N PRO A 199 -18.46 8.37 3.81
CA PRO A 199 -18.09 8.45 5.23
C PRO A 199 -16.62 8.09 5.53
N LEU A 200 -15.99 7.25 4.70
CA LEU A 200 -14.55 6.97 4.81
C LEU A 200 -13.74 8.17 4.33
N LEU A 201 -14.07 8.69 3.15
CA LEU A 201 -13.40 9.84 2.55
C LEU A 201 -13.45 11.07 3.45
N LYS A 202 -14.62 11.38 4.03
CA LYS A 202 -14.77 12.49 4.98
C LYS A 202 -13.83 12.39 6.19
N ARG A 203 -13.41 11.18 6.60
CA ARG A 203 -12.43 10.98 7.69
C ARG A 203 -10.97 11.02 7.24
N GLY A 204 -10.71 11.25 5.95
CA GLY A 204 -9.37 11.21 5.35
C GLY A 204 -8.84 9.80 5.14
N ILE A 205 -9.74 8.82 5.03
CA ILE A 205 -9.42 7.40 4.84
C ILE A 205 -10.05 6.92 3.54
N ALA A 206 -9.31 6.18 2.72
CA ALA A 206 -9.85 5.62 1.48
C ALA A 206 -9.33 4.20 1.23
N VAL A 207 -10.07 3.48 0.39
CA VAL A 207 -9.63 2.21 -0.20
C VAL A 207 -9.38 2.41 -1.70
N HIS A 208 -8.42 1.69 -2.26
CA HIS A 208 -8.16 1.67 -3.69
C HIS A 208 -7.75 0.28 -4.18
N HIS A 209 -8.59 -0.32 -5.01
CA HIS A 209 -8.29 -1.59 -5.66
C HIS A 209 -9.10 -1.77 -6.93
N SER A 210 -8.73 -2.77 -7.74
CA SER A 210 -9.37 -3.07 -9.03
C SER A 210 -10.87 -3.37 -8.96
N GLY A 211 -11.39 -3.76 -7.78
CA GLY A 211 -12.83 -3.99 -7.56
C GLY A 211 -13.70 -2.74 -7.42
N LEU A 212 -13.13 -1.53 -7.28
CA LEU A 212 -13.90 -0.29 -7.17
C LEU A 212 -14.36 0.21 -8.53
N LEU A 213 -15.50 0.91 -8.54
CA LEU A 213 -16.00 1.60 -9.73
C LEU A 213 -14.94 2.60 -10.24
N PRO A 214 -14.73 2.72 -11.57
CA PRO A 214 -13.75 3.65 -12.14
C PRO A 214 -13.86 5.08 -11.60
N ILE A 215 -15.08 5.62 -11.55
CA ILE A 215 -15.35 6.96 -11.03
C ILE A 215 -14.95 7.15 -9.56
N ILE A 216 -15.11 6.11 -8.73
CA ILE A 216 -14.70 6.15 -7.32
C ILE A 216 -13.18 6.14 -7.21
N LYS A 217 -12.49 5.35 -8.05
CA LYS A 217 -11.02 5.34 -8.06
C LYS A 217 -10.46 6.71 -8.45
N GLU A 218 -11.02 7.35 -9.47
CA GLU A 218 -10.60 8.68 -9.91
C GLU A 218 -10.82 9.73 -8.81
N VAL A 219 -11.95 9.69 -8.09
CA VAL A 219 -12.21 10.58 -6.96
C VAL A 219 -11.21 10.33 -5.82
N VAL A 220 -10.94 9.07 -5.47
CA VAL A 220 -9.95 8.72 -4.44
C VAL A 220 -8.55 9.21 -4.82
N GLU A 221 -8.16 9.03 -6.09
CA GLU A 221 -6.89 9.48 -6.64
C GLU A 221 -6.74 11.00 -6.57
N LEU A 222 -7.77 11.74 -6.99
CA LEU A 222 -7.81 13.19 -6.90
C LEU A 222 -7.70 13.67 -5.45
N LEU A 223 -8.52 13.15 -4.55
CA LEU A 223 -8.53 13.55 -3.15
C LEU A 223 -7.21 13.19 -2.43
N PHE A 224 -6.51 12.14 -2.86
CA PHE A 224 -5.18 11.82 -2.35
C PHE A 224 -4.12 12.81 -2.82
N GLN A 225 -4.16 13.21 -4.10
CA GLN A 225 -3.25 14.22 -4.66
C GLN A 225 -3.46 15.60 -4.01
N GLU A 226 -4.71 15.95 -3.68
CA GLU A 226 -5.06 17.19 -2.97
C GLU A 226 -4.79 17.13 -1.45
N GLY A 227 -4.28 16.00 -0.92
CA GLY A 227 -3.98 15.84 0.51
C GLY A 227 -5.20 15.69 1.43
N LEU A 228 -6.38 15.49 0.86
CA LEU A 228 -7.66 15.28 1.57
C LEU A 228 -7.83 13.82 2.04
N VAL A 229 -7.19 12.87 1.35
CA VAL A 229 -7.02 11.49 1.83
C VAL A 229 -5.64 11.34 2.44
N LYS A 230 -5.59 11.06 3.74
CA LYS A 230 -4.37 10.99 4.53
C LYS A 230 -3.88 9.54 4.70
N ALA A 231 -4.81 8.58 4.75
CA ALA A 231 -4.52 7.15 4.77
C ALA A 231 -5.23 6.41 3.63
N LEU A 232 -4.46 5.80 2.74
CA LEU A 232 -4.96 5.05 1.59
C LEU A 232 -4.66 3.55 1.74
N PHE A 233 -5.68 2.70 1.81
CA PHE A 233 -5.55 1.25 1.82
C PHE A 233 -5.63 0.72 0.40
N ALA A 234 -4.53 0.20 -0.12
CA ALA A 234 -4.38 -0.08 -1.54
C ALA A 234 -3.88 -1.49 -1.85
N THR A 235 -4.26 -2.01 -3.01
CA THR A 235 -3.54 -3.13 -3.64
C THR A 235 -2.35 -2.62 -4.46
N GLU A 236 -1.41 -3.51 -4.80
CA GLU A 236 -0.12 -3.19 -5.45
C GLU A 236 -0.22 -2.28 -6.69
N THR A 237 -1.33 -2.35 -7.43
CA THR A 237 -1.56 -1.58 -8.66
C THR A 237 -1.52 -0.06 -8.49
N VAL A 238 -1.64 0.46 -7.26
CA VAL A 238 -1.65 1.89 -6.96
C VAL A 238 -0.28 2.56 -7.13
N ILE A 239 0.82 1.81 -7.01
CA ILE A 239 2.20 2.34 -7.10
C ILE A 239 2.45 3.02 -8.46
N PHE A 240 1.75 2.60 -9.51
CA PHE A 240 1.96 3.14 -10.85
C PHE A 240 1.29 4.50 -11.11
N ILE A 241 0.43 4.98 -10.20
CA ILE A 241 -0.45 6.14 -10.46
C ILE A 241 -0.24 7.26 -9.45
N LEU A 242 -0.03 6.94 -8.16
CA LEU A 242 -0.29 7.91 -7.08
C LEU A 242 0.93 8.38 -6.27
N VAL A 243 2.17 8.02 -6.60
CA VAL A 243 3.32 8.24 -5.70
C VAL A 243 3.73 9.73 -5.63
N PRO A 244 3.39 10.47 -4.56
CA PRO A 244 3.85 11.84 -4.35
C PRO A 244 5.26 11.86 -3.75
N LEU A 245 5.90 13.03 -3.76
CA LEU A 245 7.13 13.28 -3.01
C LEU A 245 6.80 13.31 -1.50
N ASN A 246 7.54 12.57 -0.68
CA ASN A 246 7.33 12.38 0.78
C ASN A 246 6.13 11.49 1.16
N LEU A 247 6.20 10.22 0.78
CA LEU A 247 5.17 9.22 1.09
C LEU A 247 5.70 8.10 1.99
N ILE A 248 4.92 7.73 3.01
CA ILE A 248 5.16 6.47 3.73
C ILE A 248 4.41 5.33 3.04
N LEU A 249 5.14 4.22 2.80
CA LEU A 249 4.58 2.96 2.37
C LEU A 249 4.63 1.95 3.52
N VAL A 250 3.46 1.42 3.89
CA VAL A 250 3.35 0.34 4.87
C VAL A 250 2.96 -0.93 4.11
N PHE A 251 3.80 -1.95 4.17
CA PHE A 251 3.50 -3.26 3.58
C PHE A 251 3.01 -4.20 4.67
N ILE A 252 1.79 -4.72 4.51
CA ILE A 252 1.26 -5.77 5.39
C ILE A 252 1.54 -7.11 4.71
N PRO A 253 2.49 -7.92 5.22
CA PRO A 253 2.73 -9.25 4.66
C PRO A 253 1.46 -10.09 4.81
N SER A 254 1.03 -10.76 3.75
CA SER A 254 0.04 -11.83 3.89
C SER A 254 0.59 -12.92 4.80
N HIS A 255 -0.27 -13.53 5.62
CA HIS A 255 0.07 -14.79 6.27
C HIS A 255 0.29 -15.84 5.18
N VAL A 256 1.50 -15.96 4.69
CA VAL A 256 1.96 -17.18 4.01
C VAL A 256 2.08 -18.21 5.12
N VAL A 257 1.01 -19.00 5.30
CA VAL A 257 1.03 -20.25 6.04
C VAL A 257 1.85 -21.26 5.25
#